data_AF-A0A9W8K554-F1
#
_entry.id   AF-A0A9W8K554-F1
#
_cell.length_a   1.000
_cell.length_b   1.000
_cell.length_c   1.000
_cell.angle_alpha   90.00
_cell.angle_beta   90.00
_cell.angle_gamma   90.00
#
_symmetry.space_group_name_H-M   'P 1'
#
loop_
_entity.id
_entity.type
_entity.pdbx_description
1 polymer ?
#
loop_
_entity_poly.entity_id
_entity_poly.type
_entity_poly.pdbx_seq_one_letter_code
_entity_poly.pdbx_strand_id
1 'polypeptide(L)'
;MFLPVLSIVILVLLYLGVAMLFKPGYKKMSPDLTYNQLMLEIMDILHPNASMEEHLRERAEANQRLIRALHISNTFVSADTSVHKTFVGHARLLLKGAQHRGWAHFQRIVAEAVEWQLSSPQPQHEQSHHIPLPPNQRKDKCFKFDSSIQNITLVVVLVGILQIDKPIQTLSHQDVTLVAERITTLWRLSKKPGLIPPNLLTELTAHLRSLVPMNDVDDELHFMQPLDFVIPTWETLWRVVATTVAYAHGDAVMRREFEAFNADPSEERFQRGGWEDRAHKADGVNVMGIVSETMRLHPPSKHIGRSKMKWRWCPSFLVNWIGQDMIKQTKHADIEKLLRCEIWGPDADEFKPARHRPGESRPEHKSALACVFGHGPLRCIASSWAPMAVGVISGIVLDQLDSNGYVVHAGQAIGSREGWNDWVIKETQ
;
A
#
# COMPACT_ATOMS: atom_id res chain seq x y z
N MET A 1 34.91 13.07 56.18
CA MET A 1 35.04 13.89 54.93
C MET A 1 34.20 13.37 53.75
N PHE A 2 33.36 12.32 53.91
CA PHE A 2 32.59 11.72 52.80
C PHE A 2 31.10 12.14 52.74
N LEU A 3 30.54 12.71 53.81
CA LEU A 3 29.15 13.19 53.82
C LEU A 3 28.82 14.30 52.79
N PRO A 4 29.67 15.32 52.55
CA PRO A 4 29.26 16.44 51.69
C PRO A 4 29.16 16.05 50.21
N VAL A 5 29.94 15.06 49.76
CA VAL A 5 29.91 14.59 48.37
C VAL A 5 28.62 13.84 48.07
N LEU A 6 28.16 13.00 49.00
CA LEU A 6 26.93 12.23 48.82
C LEU A 6 25.69 13.13 48.76
N SER A 7 25.65 14.18 49.60
CA SER A 7 24.56 15.16 49.60
C SER A 7 24.48 15.96 48.29
N ILE A 8 25.63 16.33 47.71
CA ILE A 8 25.69 17.04 46.42
C ILE A 8 25.19 16.12 45.30
N VAL A 9 25.61 14.85 45.27
CA VAL A 9 25.14 13.89 44.26
C VAL A 9 23.63 13.68 44.34
N ILE A 10 23.08 13.55 45.55
CA ILE A 10 21.64 13.39 45.76
C ILE A 10 20.87 14.63 45.29
N LEU A 11 21.37 15.84 45.59
CA LEU A 11 20.75 17.09 45.14
C LEU A 11 20.79 17.26 43.63
N VAL A 12 21.89 16.88 42.97
CA VAL A 12 22.00 16.89 41.50
C VAL A 12 21.02 15.89 40.87
N LEU A 13 20.90 14.68 41.43
CA LEU A 13 19.95 13.67 40.95
C LEU A 13 18.49 14.09 41.15
N LEU A 14 18.17 14.71 42.30
CA LEU A 14 16.84 15.29 42.55
C LEU A 14 16.53 16.44 41.60
N TYR A 15 17.48 17.34 41.36
CA TYR A 15 17.32 18.44 40.41
C TYR A 15 17.11 17.93 38.98
N LEU A 16 17.89 16.92 38.55
CA LEU A 16 17.71 16.29 37.24
C LEU A 16 16.36 15.56 37.14
N GLY A 17 15.91 14.90 38.23
CA GLY A 17 14.59 14.27 38.31
C GLY A 17 13.45 15.27 38.19
N VAL A 18 13.52 16.39 38.92
CA VAL A 18 12.54 17.49 38.85
C VAL A 18 12.58 18.17 37.48
N ALA A 19 13.76 18.45 36.93
CA ALA A 19 13.89 19.05 35.59
C ALA A 19 13.34 18.14 34.47
N MET A 20 13.41 16.81 34.65
CA MET A 20 12.77 15.85 33.73
C MET A 20 11.25 15.78 33.90
N LEU A 21 10.73 15.95 35.11
CA LEU A 21 9.29 15.99 35.41
C LEU A 21 8.62 17.31 34.97
N PHE A 22 9.37 18.41 34.99
CA PHE A 22 8.91 19.75 34.62
C PHE A 22 9.38 20.20 33.23
N LYS A 23 9.53 19.28 32.26
CA LYS A 23 9.56 19.72 30.86
C LYS A 23 8.19 20.33 30.54
N PRO A 24 8.08 21.65 30.33
CA PRO A 24 6.82 22.21 29.87
C PRO A 24 6.46 21.51 28.57
N GLY A 25 5.23 20.99 28.51
CA GLY A 25 4.63 20.42 27.31
C GLY A 25 4.51 21.51 26.26
N TYR A 26 5.62 21.84 25.61
CA TYR A 26 5.67 22.70 24.44
C TYR A 26 5.03 21.87 23.33
N LYS A 27 3.70 21.99 23.20
CA LYS A 27 3.04 21.79 21.91
C LYS A 27 3.64 22.83 20.97
N LYS A 28 4.80 22.50 20.42
CA LYS A 28 5.36 23.22 19.28
C LYS A 28 4.34 22.98 18.17
N MET A 29 3.54 24.00 17.87
CA MET A 29 2.96 24.14 16.55
C MET A 29 4.16 24.03 15.61
N SER A 30 4.35 22.86 15.02
CA SER A 30 5.50 22.63 14.15
C SER A 30 5.36 23.64 13.02
N PRO A 31 6.33 24.52 12.79
CA PRO A 31 6.27 25.41 11.63
C PRO A 31 6.02 24.56 10.38
N ASP A 32 5.24 25.07 9.43
CA ASP A 32 5.09 24.42 8.14
C ASP A 32 6.50 24.28 7.55
N LEU A 33 7.00 23.06 7.59
CA LEU A 33 8.33 22.71 7.12
C LEU A 33 8.34 22.90 5.61
N THR A 34 9.35 23.58 5.10
CA THR A 34 9.54 23.72 3.66
C THR A 34 9.89 22.37 3.04
N TYR A 35 9.70 22.25 1.73
CA TYR A 35 10.12 21.10 0.93
C TYR A 35 11.55 20.67 1.24
N ASN A 36 12.49 21.60 1.28
CA ASN A 36 13.89 21.29 1.56
C ASN A 36 14.08 20.71 2.96
N GLN A 37 13.38 21.24 3.97
CA GLN A 37 13.43 20.72 5.33
C GLN A 37 12.81 19.32 5.40
N LEU A 38 11.64 19.11 4.78
CA LEU A 38 10.98 17.80 4.73
C LEU A 38 11.84 16.75 4.03
N MET A 39 12.44 17.11 2.88
CA MET A 39 13.35 16.23 2.16
C MET A 39 14.56 15.87 3.02
N LEU A 40 15.19 16.85 3.68
CA LEU A 40 16.32 16.58 4.59
C LEU A 40 15.93 15.67 5.75
N GLU A 41 14.76 15.87 6.38
CA GLU A 41 14.25 14.99 7.44
C GLU A 41 14.00 13.56 6.93
N ILE A 42 13.39 13.41 5.76
CA ILE A 42 13.15 12.10 5.14
C ILE A 42 14.47 11.42 4.81
N MET A 43 15.44 12.14 4.24
CA MET A 43 16.78 11.62 3.95
C MET A 43 17.55 11.26 5.22
N ASP A 44 17.42 12.03 6.31
CA ASP A 44 18.02 11.70 7.62
C ASP A 44 17.41 10.43 8.22
N ILE A 45 16.09 10.27 8.13
CA ILE A 45 15.41 9.10 8.69
C ILE A 45 15.71 7.84 7.88
N LEU A 46 15.66 7.95 6.55
CA LEU A 46 15.96 6.85 5.65
C LEU A 46 17.48 6.62 5.46
N HIS A 47 18.30 7.56 5.97
CA HIS A 47 19.76 7.61 6.06
C HIS A 47 20.54 6.77 5.03
N PRO A 48 20.59 7.16 3.74
CA PRO A 48 21.05 6.28 2.65
C PRO A 48 22.49 5.74 2.77
N ASN A 49 23.28 6.24 3.72
CA ASN A 49 24.69 5.90 3.92
C ASN A 49 24.93 4.93 5.09
N ALA A 50 23.89 4.42 5.76
CA ALA A 50 24.07 3.40 6.80
C ALA A 50 24.43 2.03 6.20
N SER A 51 24.94 1.11 7.03
CA SER A 51 25.13 -0.27 6.59
C SER A 51 23.79 -0.94 6.29
N MET A 52 23.79 -1.93 5.40
CA MET A 52 22.57 -2.70 5.09
C MET A 52 21.98 -3.34 6.35
N GLU A 53 22.81 -3.91 7.22
CA GLU A 53 22.38 -4.52 8.48
C GLU A 53 21.66 -3.52 9.39
N GLU A 54 22.20 -2.30 9.52
CA GLU A 54 21.57 -1.24 10.30
C GLU A 54 20.20 -0.88 9.70
N HIS A 55 20.12 -0.67 8.38
CA HIS A 55 18.86 -0.41 7.70
C HIS A 55 17.79 -1.48 7.92
N LEU A 56 18.18 -2.75 7.80
CA LEU A 56 17.28 -3.88 7.98
C LEU A 56 16.79 -3.94 9.44
N ARG A 57 17.69 -3.78 10.41
CA ARG A 57 17.37 -3.77 11.84
C ARG A 57 16.38 -2.65 12.18
N GLU A 58 16.65 -1.42 11.78
CA GLU A 58 15.78 -0.27 12.08
C GLU A 58 14.37 -0.43 11.48
N ARG A 59 14.27 -1.01 10.28
CA ARG A 59 12.99 -1.32 9.64
C ARG A 59 12.27 -2.47 10.35
N ALA A 60 12.99 -3.55 10.65
CA ALA A 60 12.44 -4.73 11.31
C ALA A 60 11.84 -4.39 12.67
N GLU A 61 12.56 -3.59 13.46
CA GLU A 61 12.10 -3.11 14.76
C GLU A 61 10.86 -2.22 14.65
N ALA A 62 10.81 -1.31 13.67
CA ALA A 62 9.62 -0.47 13.43
C ALA A 62 8.39 -1.27 12.97
N ASN A 63 8.58 -2.51 12.52
CA ASN A 63 7.55 -3.38 11.96
C ASN A 63 7.23 -4.62 12.80
N GLN A 64 7.72 -4.72 14.05
CA GLN A 64 7.46 -5.88 14.93
C GLN A 64 5.98 -6.23 15.10
N ARG A 65 5.10 -5.22 15.02
CA ARG A 65 3.65 -5.43 15.04
C ARG A 65 3.14 -6.37 13.93
N LEU A 66 3.82 -6.44 12.79
CA LEU A 66 3.44 -7.27 11.65
C LEU A 66 3.78 -8.74 11.90
N ILE A 67 4.89 -9.03 12.60
CA ILE A 67 5.19 -10.39 13.06
C ILE A 67 4.04 -10.87 13.95
N ARG A 68 3.71 -10.07 14.97
CA ARG A 68 2.64 -10.39 15.93
C ARG A 68 1.28 -10.62 15.26
N ALA A 69 0.94 -9.85 14.23
CA ALA A 69 -0.40 -9.87 13.63
C ALA A 69 -0.56 -10.81 12.44
N LEU A 70 0.49 -10.96 11.63
CA LEU A 70 0.42 -11.64 10.33
C LEU A 70 1.43 -12.79 10.21
N HIS A 71 2.29 -12.98 11.21
CA HIS A 71 3.35 -14.01 11.23
C HIS A 71 4.28 -13.97 10.00
N ILE A 72 4.41 -12.79 9.37
CA ILE A 72 5.37 -12.61 8.27
C ILE A 72 6.80 -12.74 8.80
N SER A 73 7.69 -13.26 7.95
CA SER A 73 9.10 -13.54 8.23
C SER A 73 10.07 -12.90 7.24
N ASN A 74 9.54 -12.14 6.28
CA ASN A 74 10.31 -11.52 5.20
C ASN A 74 11.22 -10.36 5.63
N THR A 75 11.82 -9.73 4.62
CA THR A 75 12.73 -8.60 4.78
C THR A 75 12.15 -7.42 5.57
N PHE A 76 10.82 -7.21 5.60
CA PHE A 76 10.22 -6.07 6.30
C PHE A 76 10.30 -6.18 7.82
N VAL A 77 10.54 -7.38 8.34
CA VAL A 77 10.53 -7.70 9.78
C VAL A 77 11.79 -8.41 10.25
N SER A 78 12.73 -8.72 9.35
CA SER A 78 14.01 -9.34 9.66
C SER A 78 15.19 -8.38 9.44
N ALA A 79 16.14 -8.40 10.39
CA ALA A 79 17.43 -7.70 10.27
C ALA A 79 18.46 -8.48 9.43
N ASP A 80 18.17 -9.74 9.11
CA ASP A 80 19.11 -10.63 8.43
C ASP A 80 19.28 -10.27 6.95
N THR A 81 20.53 -10.03 6.56
CA THR A 81 20.92 -9.71 5.18
C THR A 81 20.67 -10.87 4.21
N SER A 82 20.75 -12.12 4.68
CA SER A 82 20.46 -13.30 3.87
C SER A 82 18.97 -13.37 3.52
N VAL A 83 18.09 -13.20 4.51
CA VAL A 83 16.62 -13.10 4.32
C VAL A 83 16.28 -11.97 3.36
N HIS A 84 16.94 -10.80 3.50
CA HIS A 84 16.76 -9.69 2.57
C HIS A 84 17.17 -10.06 1.13
N LYS A 85 18.35 -10.64 0.95
CA LYS A 85 18.89 -11.01 -0.37
C LYS A 85 17.99 -12.04 -1.05
N THR A 86 17.54 -13.08 -0.33
CA THR A 86 16.64 -14.11 -0.84
C THR A 86 15.29 -13.50 -1.25
N PHE A 87 14.66 -12.73 -0.35
CA PHE A 87 13.38 -12.10 -0.64
C PHE A 87 13.45 -11.17 -1.87
N VAL A 88 14.46 -10.29 -1.93
CA VAL A 88 14.64 -9.37 -3.07
C VAL A 88 14.97 -10.13 -4.36
N GLY A 89 15.77 -11.19 -4.27
CA GLY A 89 16.06 -12.08 -5.39
C GLY A 89 14.78 -12.67 -5.98
N HIS A 90 13.96 -13.30 -5.14
CA HIS A 90 12.68 -13.90 -5.56
C HIS A 90 11.70 -12.86 -6.10
N ALA A 91 11.52 -11.75 -5.40
CA ALA A 91 10.59 -10.72 -5.86
C ALA A 91 11.03 -10.10 -7.21
N ARG A 92 12.33 -9.99 -7.47
CA ARG A 92 12.85 -9.60 -8.80
C ARG A 92 12.56 -10.66 -9.86
N LEU A 93 12.67 -11.95 -9.55
CA LEU A 93 12.33 -13.03 -10.48
C LEU A 93 10.84 -13.00 -10.83
N LEU A 94 9.97 -12.82 -9.84
CA LEU A 94 8.52 -12.72 -10.05
C LEU A 94 8.16 -11.52 -10.95
N LEU A 95 8.72 -10.33 -10.66
CA LEU A 95 8.50 -9.13 -11.49
C LEU A 95 9.04 -9.29 -12.91
N LYS A 96 10.23 -9.90 -13.08
CA LYS A 96 10.79 -10.22 -14.39
C LYS A 96 9.92 -11.20 -15.17
N GLY A 97 9.39 -12.23 -14.50
CA GLY A 97 8.46 -13.18 -15.11
C GLY A 97 7.20 -12.50 -15.62
N ALA A 98 6.59 -11.64 -14.80
CA ALA A 98 5.45 -10.82 -15.21
C ALA A 98 5.78 -9.89 -16.39
N GLN A 99 6.93 -9.20 -16.35
CA GLN A 99 7.39 -8.33 -17.42
C GLN A 99 7.66 -9.10 -18.73
N HIS A 100 8.26 -10.29 -18.65
CA HIS A 100 8.59 -11.11 -19.81
C HIS A 100 7.34 -11.60 -20.56
N ARG A 101 6.26 -11.94 -19.83
CA ARG A 101 4.97 -12.28 -20.44
C ARG A 101 4.27 -11.08 -21.10
N GLY A 102 4.64 -9.86 -20.70
CA GLY A 102 4.19 -8.61 -21.30
C GLY A 102 2.83 -8.12 -20.80
N TRP A 103 2.56 -6.83 -21.05
CA TRP A 103 1.36 -6.15 -20.55
C TRP A 103 0.05 -6.67 -21.16
N ALA A 104 0.05 -7.12 -22.42
CA ALA A 104 -1.12 -7.73 -23.03
C ALA A 104 -1.53 -9.05 -22.34
N HIS A 105 -0.56 -9.85 -21.88
CA HIS A 105 -0.87 -11.01 -21.07
C HIS A 105 -1.40 -10.61 -19.69
N PHE A 106 -0.78 -9.62 -19.06
CA PHE A 106 -1.23 -9.10 -17.76
C PHE A 106 -2.67 -8.54 -17.84
N GLN A 107 -3.02 -7.81 -18.91
CA GLN A 107 -4.39 -7.35 -19.18
C GLN A 107 -5.40 -8.50 -19.23
N ARG A 108 -5.08 -9.61 -19.90
CA ARG A 108 -5.97 -10.79 -19.94
C ARG A 108 -6.21 -11.37 -18.56
N ILE A 109 -5.18 -11.44 -17.71
CA ILE A 109 -5.33 -11.87 -16.32
C ILE A 109 -6.27 -10.94 -15.55
N VAL A 110 -6.13 -9.62 -15.72
CA VAL A 110 -7.04 -8.66 -15.08
C VAL A 110 -8.47 -8.84 -15.60
N ALA A 111 -8.63 -8.99 -16.91
CA ALA A 111 -9.91 -9.19 -17.56
C ALA A 111 -10.64 -10.43 -17.01
N GLU A 112 -9.94 -11.56 -16.95
CA GLU A 112 -10.47 -12.79 -16.36
C GLU A 112 -10.79 -12.64 -14.87
N ALA A 113 -9.99 -11.87 -14.11
CA ALA A 113 -10.24 -11.61 -12.69
C ALA A 113 -11.48 -10.74 -12.46
N VAL A 114 -11.75 -9.77 -13.33
CA VAL A 114 -12.96 -8.95 -13.26
C VAL A 114 -14.18 -9.77 -13.63
N GLU A 115 -14.14 -10.53 -14.73
CA GLU A 115 -15.23 -11.44 -15.13
C GLU A 115 -15.54 -12.47 -14.02
N TRP A 116 -14.50 -13.06 -13.43
CA TRP A 116 -14.62 -13.93 -12.26
C TRP A 116 -15.37 -13.20 -11.14
N GLN A 117 -14.94 -12.01 -10.73
CA GLN A 117 -15.60 -11.26 -9.64
C GLN A 117 -17.08 -10.92 -9.94
N LEU A 118 -17.43 -10.57 -11.18
CA LEU A 118 -18.81 -10.27 -11.58
C LEU A 118 -19.69 -11.54 -11.66
N SER A 119 -19.06 -12.70 -11.87
CA SER A 119 -19.71 -14.01 -11.85
C SER A 119 -19.97 -14.53 -10.44
N SER A 120 -19.40 -13.88 -9.41
CA SER A 120 -19.56 -14.28 -8.01
C SER A 120 -21.04 -14.35 -7.61
N PRO A 121 -21.48 -15.41 -6.90
CA PRO A 121 -22.83 -15.49 -6.36
C PRO A 121 -23.05 -14.36 -5.35
N GLN A 122 -24.18 -13.66 -5.47
CA GLN A 122 -24.52 -12.55 -4.57
C GLN A 122 -24.55 -13.06 -3.12
N PRO A 123 -23.95 -12.33 -2.15
CA PRO A 123 -24.14 -12.67 -0.75
C PRO A 123 -25.64 -12.64 -0.46
N GLN A 124 -26.20 -13.80 -0.13
CA GLN A 124 -27.56 -13.89 0.39
C GLN A 124 -27.57 -12.99 1.62
N HIS A 125 -28.40 -11.94 1.61
CA HIS A 125 -28.61 -11.11 2.79
C HIS A 125 -29.00 -12.02 3.95
N GLU A 126 -28.05 -12.28 4.86
CA GLU A 126 -28.37 -12.82 6.16
C GLU A 126 -29.24 -11.78 6.87
N GLN A 127 -30.45 -12.21 7.22
CA GLN A 127 -31.35 -11.57 8.18
C GLN A 127 -32.03 -10.27 7.72
N SER A 128 -33.06 -10.44 6.89
CA SER A 128 -34.30 -9.68 7.07
C SER A 128 -35.46 -10.65 6.87
N HIS A 129 -36.11 -11.05 7.96
CA HIS A 129 -37.39 -11.73 7.92
C HIS A 129 -38.39 -10.85 7.15
N HIS A 130 -38.64 -11.09 5.85
CA HIS A 130 -39.88 -10.67 5.19
C HIS A 130 -40.00 -11.31 3.78
N ILE A 131 -41.11 -12.03 3.60
CA ILE A 131 -41.93 -12.20 2.39
C ILE A 131 -41.19 -12.66 1.10
N PRO A 132 -41.53 -13.84 0.53
CA PRO A 132 -41.06 -14.24 -0.79
C PRO A 132 -41.47 -13.19 -1.83
N LEU A 133 -40.49 -12.53 -2.45
CA LEU A 133 -40.73 -11.66 -3.60
C LEU A 133 -41.26 -12.50 -4.78
N PRO A 134 -42.16 -11.96 -5.61
CA PRO A 134 -42.69 -12.68 -6.76
C PRO A 134 -41.58 -13.06 -7.77
N PRO A 135 -41.72 -14.19 -8.49
CA PRO A 135 -40.68 -14.79 -9.31
C PRO A 135 -40.19 -13.97 -10.52
N ASN A 136 -40.72 -12.76 -10.73
CA ASN A 136 -40.42 -11.89 -11.88
C ASN A 136 -39.55 -10.68 -11.53
N GLN A 137 -39.01 -10.57 -10.32
CA GLN A 137 -38.02 -9.53 -9.98
C GLN A 137 -36.63 -10.15 -9.90
N ARG A 138 -35.89 -10.10 -11.00
CA ARG A 138 -34.44 -10.31 -10.99
C ARG A 138 -33.87 -9.18 -10.12
N LYS A 139 -33.31 -9.52 -8.95
CA LYS A 139 -32.60 -8.52 -8.14
C LYS A 139 -31.34 -8.13 -8.91
N ASP A 140 -31.22 -6.85 -9.25
CA ASP A 140 -30.01 -6.29 -9.84
C ASP A 140 -28.81 -6.64 -8.94
N LYS A 141 -27.73 -7.15 -9.55
CA LYS A 141 -26.53 -7.48 -8.79
C LYS A 141 -25.93 -6.20 -8.22
N CYS A 142 -25.53 -6.26 -6.94
CA CYS A 142 -24.90 -5.16 -6.23
C CYS A 142 -23.73 -5.69 -5.42
N PHE A 143 -22.53 -5.13 -5.66
CA PHE A 143 -21.29 -5.50 -4.99
C PHE A 143 -20.73 -4.32 -4.19
N LYS A 144 -20.09 -4.60 -3.06
CA LYS A 144 -19.31 -3.58 -2.33
C LYS A 144 -18.05 -3.25 -3.12
N PHE A 145 -17.84 -1.97 -3.41
CA PHE A 145 -16.75 -1.52 -4.28
C PHE A 145 -15.36 -1.95 -3.78
N ASP A 146 -15.05 -1.67 -2.52
CA ASP A 146 -13.74 -1.97 -1.93
C ASP A 146 -13.45 -3.47 -1.91
N SER A 147 -14.42 -4.28 -1.49
CA SER A 147 -14.32 -5.74 -1.50
C SER A 147 -14.10 -6.29 -2.92
N SER A 148 -14.83 -5.77 -3.93
CA SER A 148 -14.62 -6.16 -5.32
C SER A 148 -13.22 -5.81 -5.82
N ILE A 149 -12.74 -4.58 -5.59
CA ILE A 149 -11.38 -4.18 -6.02
C ILE A 149 -10.30 -4.97 -5.26
N GLN A 150 -10.50 -5.22 -3.96
CA GLN A 150 -9.62 -6.07 -3.15
C GLN A 150 -9.52 -7.48 -3.73
N ASN A 151 -10.64 -8.10 -4.06
CA ASN A 151 -10.71 -9.44 -4.62
C ASN A 151 -10.07 -9.53 -5.99
N ILE A 152 -10.44 -8.63 -6.91
CA ILE A 152 -9.85 -8.54 -8.26
C ILE A 152 -8.33 -8.40 -8.15
N THR A 153 -7.86 -7.46 -7.32
CA THR A 153 -6.43 -7.23 -7.16
C THR A 153 -5.73 -8.42 -6.53
N LEU A 154 -6.36 -9.14 -5.59
CA LEU A 154 -5.78 -10.34 -4.98
C LEU A 154 -5.60 -11.45 -6.01
N VAL A 155 -6.61 -11.72 -6.83
CA VAL A 155 -6.52 -12.70 -7.93
C VAL A 155 -5.42 -12.32 -8.92
N VAL A 156 -5.35 -11.05 -9.33
CA VAL A 156 -4.30 -10.53 -10.22
C VAL A 156 -2.90 -10.70 -9.61
N VAL A 157 -2.74 -10.44 -8.30
CA VAL A 157 -1.46 -10.64 -7.61
C VAL A 157 -1.10 -12.12 -7.58
N LEU A 158 -2.03 -13.01 -7.22
CA LEU A 158 -1.78 -14.44 -7.13
C LEU A 158 -1.37 -15.03 -8.49
N VAL A 159 -2.15 -14.76 -9.55
CA VAL A 159 -1.92 -15.37 -10.87
C VAL A 159 -0.91 -14.58 -11.71
N GLY A 160 -1.04 -13.25 -11.74
CA GLY A 160 -0.22 -12.40 -12.60
C GLY A 160 1.19 -12.14 -12.09
N ILE A 161 1.37 -12.03 -10.77
CA ILE A 161 2.65 -11.67 -10.15
C ILE A 161 3.30 -12.88 -9.49
N LEU A 162 2.56 -13.55 -8.59
CA LEU A 162 3.04 -14.72 -7.85
C LEU A 162 3.03 -16.00 -8.70
N GLN A 163 2.37 -15.98 -9.87
CA GLN A 163 2.43 -17.04 -10.86
C GLN A 163 1.94 -18.38 -10.33
N ILE A 164 0.86 -18.36 -9.52
CA ILE A 164 0.22 -19.61 -9.13
C ILE A 164 -0.29 -20.33 -10.39
N ASP A 165 0.04 -21.60 -10.52
CA ASP A 165 -0.37 -22.43 -11.65
C ASP A 165 -1.78 -22.97 -11.40
N LYS A 166 -2.75 -22.04 -11.39
CA LYS A 166 -4.16 -22.34 -11.16
C LYS A 166 -5.04 -21.44 -12.03
N PRO A 167 -5.97 -22.00 -12.84
CA PRO A 167 -6.90 -21.18 -13.61
C PRO A 167 -7.76 -20.31 -12.68
N ILE A 168 -7.94 -19.03 -13.04
CA ILE A 168 -8.69 -18.06 -12.23
C ILE A 168 -10.09 -18.55 -11.89
N GLN A 169 -10.75 -19.22 -12.84
CA GLN A 169 -12.13 -19.71 -12.71
C GLN A 169 -12.26 -20.81 -11.64
N THR A 170 -11.16 -21.41 -11.21
CA THR A 170 -11.13 -22.44 -10.14
C THR A 170 -10.82 -21.86 -8.76
N LEU A 171 -10.56 -20.54 -8.66
CA LEU A 171 -10.34 -19.88 -7.39
C LEU A 171 -11.68 -19.67 -6.66
N SER A 172 -11.73 -20.07 -5.39
CA SER A 172 -12.92 -19.90 -4.55
C SER A 172 -13.15 -18.42 -4.23
N HIS A 173 -14.31 -17.89 -4.60
CA HIS A 173 -14.75 -16.53 -4.23
C HIS A 173 -14.72 -16.30 -2.72
N GLN A 174 -15.16 -17.31 -1.96
CA GLN A 174 -15.18 -17.25 -0.51
C GLN A 174 -13.77 -17.14 0.07
N ASP A 175 -12.83 -17.96 -0.42
CA ASP A 175 -11.46 -17.96 0.09
C ASP A 175 -10.75 -16.64 -0.23
N VAL A 176 -10.90 -16.13 -1.46
CA VAL A 176 -10.32 -14.82 -1.87
C VAL A 176 -10.88 -13.69 -0.98
N THR A 177 -12.19 -13.65 -0.79
CA THR A 177 -12.85 -12.63 0.03
C THR A 177 -12.38 -12.70 1.48
N LEU A 178 -12.36 -13.91 2.07
CA LEU A 178 -11.93 -14.08 3.46
C LEU A 178 -10.44 -13.75 3.63
N VAL A 179 -9.57 -14.10 2.68
CA VAL A 179 -8.15 -13.69 2.73
C VAL A 179 -8.02 -12.17 2.74
N ALA A 180 -8.67 -11.47 1.80
CA ALA A 180 -8.65 -10.01 1.72
C ALA A 180 -9.16 -9.34 3.02
N GLU A 181 -10.31 -9.80 3.53
CA GLU A 181 -10.91 -9.29 4.77
C GLU A 181 -10.04 -9.54 6.00
N ARG A 182 -9.49 -10.75 6.13
CA ARG A 182 -8.67 -11.14 7.29
C ARG A 182 -7.34 -10.41 7.29
N ILE A 183 -6.69 -10.23 6.13
CA ILE A 183 -5.48 -9.39 6.03
C ILE A 183 -5.80 -7.96 6.50
N THR A 184 -6.86 -7.35 5.97
CA THR A 184 -7.25 -5.98 6.32
C THR A 184 -7.56 -5.85 7.82
N THR A 185 -8.27 -6.84 8.37
CA THR A 185 -8.63 -6.89 9.79
C THR A 185 -7.40 -7.03 10.68
N LEU A 186 -6.52 -7.99 10.40
CA LEU A 186 -5.27 -8.21 11.14
C LEU A 186 -4.34 -7.01 11.05
N TRP A 187 -4.25 -6.37 9.88
CA TRP A 187 -3.47 -5.15 9.71
C TRP A 187 -3.98 -4.01 10.60
N ARG A 188 -5.31 -3.82 10.66
CA ARG A 188 -5.95 -2.81 11.53
C ARG A 188 -5.67 -3.11 13.01
N LEU A 189 -5.85 -4.36 13.43
CA LEU A 189 -5.60 -4.79 14.81
C LEU A 189 -4.11 -4.67 15.17
N SER A 190 -3.19 -4.87 14.22
CA SER A 190 -1.75 -4.76 14.46
C SER A 190 -1.32 -3.39 14.99
N LYS A 191 -2.08 -2.33 14.67
CA LYS A 191 -1.79 -0.95 15.10
C LYS A 191 -2.24 -0.65 16.53
N LYS A 192 -3.03 -1.54 17.13
CA LYS A 192 -3.53 -1.41 18.49
C LYS A 192 -2.69 -2.30 19.44
N PRO A 193 -2.51 -1.92 20.71
CA PRO A 193 -1.77 -2.74 21.67
C PRO A 193 -2.54 -3.98 22.14
N GLY A 194 -3.85 -4.06 21.87
CA GLY A 194 -4.72 -5.15 22.33
C GLY A 194 -4.41 -6.53 21.73
N LEU A 195 -5.02 -7.55 22.33
CA LEU A 195 -4.93 -8.93 21.87
C LEU A 195 -5.57 -9.08 20.48
N ILE A 196 -4.91 -9.87 19.63
CA ILE A 196 -5.42 -10.24 18.31
C ILE A 196 -6.10 -11.61 18.47
N PRO A 197 -7.38 -11.76 18.07
CA PRO A 197 -8.05 -13.06 18.14
C PRO A 197 -7.25 -14.12 17.35
N PRO A 198 -6.85 -15.24 18.00
CA PRO A 198 -5.94 -16.20 17.39
C PRO A 198 -6.54 -16.94 16.19
N ASN A 199 -7.87 -17.07 16.13
CA ASN A 199 -8.58 -17.71 15.02
C ASN A 199 -8.41 -16.96 13.70
N LEU A 200 -8.25 -15.62 13.73
CA LEU A 200 -8.16 -14.82 12.50
C LEU A 200 -6.94 -15.19 11.65
N LEU A 201 -5.79 -15.43 12.29
CA LEU A 201 -4.58 -15.83 11.58
C LEU A 201 -4.70 -17.27 11.06
N THR A 202 -5.24 -18.18 11.88
CA THR A 202 -5.47 -19.57 11.48
C THR A 202 -6.42 -19.66 10.28
N GLU A 203 -7.54 -18.93 10.30
CA GLU A 203 -8.48 -18.82 9.19
C GLU A 203 -7.79 -18.25 7.94
N LEU A 204 -7.07 -17.13 8.08
CA LEU A 204 -6.31 -16.52 6.98
C LEU A 204 -5.34 -17.53 6.34
N THR A 205 -4.54 -18.22 7.15
CA THR A 205 -3.58 -19.21 6.66
C THR A 205 -4.28 -20.39 5.96
N ALA A 206 -5.41 -20.87 6.50
CA ALA A 206 -6.17 -21.95 5.89
C ALA A 206 -6.71 -21.57 4.50
N HIS A 207 -7.39 -20.42 4.39
CA HIS A 207 -7.93 -19.93 3.11
C HIS A 207 -6.82 -19.53 2.12
N LEU A 208 -5.69 -18.99 2.59
CA LEU A 208 -4.59 -18.67 1.68
C LEU A 208 -3.93 -19.94 1.11
N ARG A 209 -3.82 -21.01 1.91
CA ARG A 209 -3.29 -22.30 1.44
C ARG A 209 -4.22 -23.02 0.46
N SER A 210 -5.54 -22.79 0.49
CA SER A 210 -6.43 -23.35 -0.53
C SER A 210 -6.31 -22.61 -1.88
N LEU A 211 -5.87 -21.34 -1.85
CA LEU A 211 -5.63 -20.54 -3.04
C LEU A 211 -4.25 -20.77 -3.67
N VAL A 212 -3.24 -21.02 -2.84
CA VAL A 212 -1.85 -21.24 -3.29
C VAL A 212 -1.52 -22.73 -3.16
N PRO A 213 -1.53 -23.51 -4.25
CA PRO A 213 -1.20 -24.93 -4.18
C PRO A 213 0.22 -25.10 -3.65
N MET A 214 0.36 -25.87 -2.57
CA MET A 214 1.64 -26.34 -2.06
C MET A 214 1.90 -27.68 -2.77
N ASN A 215 2.76 -27.70 -3.77
CA ASN A 215 3.20 -28.97 -4.34
C ASN A 215 4.27 -29.54 -3.39
N ASP A 216 4.12 -30.77 -2.92
CA ASP A 216 5.07 -31.43 -1.99
C ASP A 216 6.45 -31.73 -2.62
N VAL A 217 6.79 -31.12 -3.77
CA VAL A 217 8.01 -31.36 -4.53
C VAL A 217 8.90 -30.14 -4.42
N ASP A 218 10.13 -30.36 -3.92
CA ASP A 218 11.29 -29.48 -3.70
C ASP A 218 11.56 -28.36 -4.75
N ASP A 219 10.61 -27.48 -5.02
CA ASP A 219 10.85 -26.23 -5.76
C ASP A 219 11.24 -25.16 -4.74
N GLU A 220 12.36 -24.47 -4.97
CA GLU A 220 12.91 -23.40 -4.10
C GLU A 220 11.89 -22.28 -3.74
N LEU A 221 10.76 -22.20 -4.45
CA LEU A 221 9.62 -21.33 -4.11
C LEU A 221 8.77 -21.80 -2.91
N HIS A 222 8.80 -23.08 -2.52
CA HIS A 222 7.97 -23.68 -1.47
C HIS A 222 8.44 -23.35 -0.05
N PHE A 223 9.66 -22.83 0.12
CA PHE A 223 10.21 -22.46 1.41
C PHE A 223 9.65 -21.14 1.98
N MET A 224 8.80 -20.41 1.25
CA MET A 224 8.34 -19.09 1.68
C MET A 224 6.85 -19.10 2.05
N GLN A 225 6.55 -18.55 3.23
CA GLN A 225 5.17 -18.37 3.68
C GLN A 225 4.44 -17.47 2.66
N PRO A 226 3.31 -17.87 2.05
CA PRO A 226 2.66 -17.07 1.00
C PRO A 226 2.34 -15.63 1.41
N LEU A 227 2.05 -15.39 2.70
CA LEU A 227 1.84 -14.06 3.26
C LEU A 227 3.06 -13.14 3.10
N ASP A 228 4.28 -13.67 3.06
CA ASP A 228 5.50 -12.89 2.89
C ASP A 228 5.53 -12.11 1.58
N PHE A 229 4.86 -12.60 0.53
CA PHE A 229 4.75 -11.92 -0.76
C PHE A 229 3.37 -11.31 -1.03
N VAL A 230 2.30 -11.96 -0.58
CA VAL A 230 0.93 -11.45 -0.74
C VAL A 230 0.80 -10.09 -0.06
N ILE A 231 1.20 -9.96 1.21
CA ILE A 231 1.05 -8.72 1.97
C ILE A 231 1.73 -7.52 1.28
N PRO A 232 3.04 -7.54 0.99
CA PRO A 232 3.71 -6.36 0.42
C PRO A 232 3.25 -6.04 -1.01
N THR A 233 2.74 -7.03 -1.76
CA THR A 233 2.32 -6.83 -3.16
C THR A 233 0.87 -6.38 -3.26
N TRP A 234 -0.05 -7.05 -2.57
CA TRP A 234 -1.48 -6.81 -2.67
C TRP A 234 -1.93 -5.58 -1.88
N GLU A 235 -1.48 -5.43 -0.64
CA GLU A 235 -2.09 -4.51 0.34
C GLU A 235 -2.01 -3.04 -0.10
N THR A 236 -0.88 -2.66 -0.71
CA THR A 236 -0.69 -1.29 -1.22
C THR A 236 -1.31 -1.13 -2.61
N LEU A 237 -1.22 -2.15 -3.47
CA LEU A 237 -1.69 -2.10 -4.85
C LEU A 237 -3.19 -1.88 -4.94
N TRP A 238 -4.00 -2.65 -4.19
CA TRP A 238 -5.46 -2.56 -4.30
C TRP A 238 -5.99 -1.17 -3.92
N ARG A 239 -5.34 -0.48 -2.97
CA ARG A 239 -5.73 0.89 -2.58
C ARG A 239 -5.51 1.88 -3.71
N VAL A 240 -4.37 1.81 -4.39
CA VAL A 240 -4.08 2.72 -5.49
C VAL A 240 -5.02 2.45 -6.67
N VAL A 241 -5.33 1.17 -6.94
CA VAL A 241 -6.34 0.78 -7.94
C VAL A 241 -7.72 1.31 -7.57
N ALA A 242 -8.20 1.04 -6.36
CA ALA A 242 -9.51 1.50 -5.89
C ALA A 242 -9.65 3.02 -5.99
N THR A 243 -8.63 3.75 -5.55
CA THR A 243 -8.61 5.21 -5.61
C THR A 243 -8.57 5.73 -7.04
N THR A 244 -7.79 5.09 -7.91
CA THR A 244 -7.72 5.48 -9.34
C THR A 244 -9.06 5.27 -10.03
N VAL A 245 -9.71 4.12 -9.83
CA VAL A 245 -11.05 3.84 -10.35
C VAL A 245 -12.08 4.84 -9.77
N ALA A 246 -11.98 5.16 -8.49
CA ALA A 246 -12.87 6.11 -7.81
C ALA A 246 -12.78 7.55 -8.36
N TYR A 247 -11.63 7.99 -8.86
CA TYR A 247 -11.53 9.28 -9.55
C TYR A 247 -11.96 9.20 -11.02
N ALA A 248 -11.69 8.08 -11.69
CA ALA A 248 -11.89 7.95 -13.13
C ALA A 248 -13.31 7.54 -13.54
N HIS A 249 -14.07 6.84 -12.69
CA HIS A 249 -15.34 6.20 -13.12
C HIS A 249 -16.38 7.17 -13.69
N GLY A 250 -16.42 8.41 -13.20
CA GLY A 250 -17.35 9.46 -13.64
C GLY A 250 -16.73 10.54 -14.54
N ASP A 251 -15.43 10.47 -14.82
CA ASP A 251 -14.70 11.48 -15.61
C ASP A 251 -14.47 10.99 -17.05
N ALA A 252 -15.22 11.56 -18.00
CA ALA A 252 -15.17 11.14 -19.39
C ALA A 252 -13.79 11.29 -20.06
N VAL A 253 -12.96 12.25 -19.62
CA VAL A 253 -11.62 12.46 -20.16
C VAL A 253 -10.69 11.35 -19.65
N MET A 254 -10.72 11.07 -18.35
CA MET A 254 -9.92 9.98 -17.77
C MET A 254 -10.33 8.62 -18.34
N ARG A 255 -11.62 8.37 -18.50
CA ARG A 255 -12.14 7.14 -19.12
C ARG A 255 -11.60 6.93 -20.53
N ARG A 256 -11.65 7.96 -21.38
CA ARG A 256 -11.10 7.88 -22.74
C ARG A 256 -9.60 7.58 -22.75
N GLU A 257 -8.83 8.15 -21.84
CA GLU A 257 -7.40 7.85 -21.75
C GLU A 257 -7.14 6.41 -21.31
N PHE A 258 -7.94 5.87 -20.39
CA PHE A 258 -7.89 4.45 -20.03
C PHE A 258 -8.30 3.53 -21.18
N GLU A 259 -9.36 3.85 -21.93
CA GLU A 259 -9.79 3.09 -23.11
C GLU A 259 -8.68 3.04 -24.17
N ALA A 260 -8.08 4.19 -24.49
CA ALA A 260 -7.00 4.26 -25.46
C ALA A 260 -5.73 3.55 -24.97
N PHE A 261 -5.46 3.59 -23.66
CA PHE A 261 -4.38 2.81 -23.05
C PHE A 261 -4.68 1.31 -23.02
N ASN A 262 -5.92 0.90 -22.86
CA ASN A 262 -6.30 -0.51 -22.90
C ASN A 262 -6.07 -1.10 -24.30
N ALA A 263 -6.32 -0.33 -25.36
CA ALA A 263 -6.08 -0.73 -26.74
C ALA A 263 -4.59 -0.92 -27.08
N ASP A 264 -3.70 -0.17 -26.41
CA ASP A 264 -2.25 -0.31 -26.52
C ASP A 264 -1.58 -0.12 -25.14
N PRO A 265 -1.38 -1.20 -24.34
CA PRO A 265 -0.80 -1.12 -23.00
C PRO A 265 0.73 -1.01 -23.04
N SER A 266 1.26 -0.13 -23.89
CA SER A 266 2.70 0.11 -24.02
C SER A 266 3.19 1.12 -22.98
N GLU A 267 4.45 1.03 -22.59
CA GLU A 267 5.08 2.01 -21.69
C GLU A 267 5.03 3.42 -22.30
N GLU A 268 5.17 3.52 -23.63
CA GLU A 268 5.05 4.77 -24.35
C GLU A 268 3.63 5.35 -24.24
N ARG A 269 2.58 4.55 -24.45
CA ARG A 269 1.19 5.01 -24.27
C ARG A 269 0.89 5.39 -22.84
N PHE A 270 1.39 4.64 -21.86
CA PHE A 270 1.23 4.97 -20.44
C PHE A 270 1.84 6.33 -20.10
N GLN A 271 3.08 6.55 -20.56
CA GLN A 271 3.82 7.77 -20.24
C GLN A 271 3.40 8.96 -21.08
N ARG A 272 3.00 8.78 -22.36
CA ARG A 272 2.80 9.87 -23.34
C ARG A 272 1.41 9.97 -23.96
N GLY A 273 0.50 9.04 -23.65
CA GLY A 273 -0.89 9.07 -24.14
C GLY A 273 -1.55 10.43 -23.89
N GLY A 274 -2.46 10.85 -24.77
CA GLY A 274 -3.20 12.11 -24.62
C GLY A 274 -2.41 13.41 -24.92
N TRP A 275 -1.08 13.38 -25.05
CA TRP A 275 -0.27 14.60 -25.25
C TRP A 275 0.02 14.98 -26.70
N GLU A 276 0.02 13.98 -27.60
CA GLU A 276 0.37 14.16 -29.01
C GLU A 276 -0.82 14.63 -29.87
N ASP A 277 -2.05 14.45 -29.37
CA ASP A 277 -3.24 14.85 -30.10
C ASP A 277 -3.45 16.38 -29.99
N ARG A 278 -3.21 17.09 -31.11
CA ARG A 278 -3.22 18.56 -31.16
C ARG A 278 -4.57 19.18 -30.80
N ALA A 279 -5.67 18.41 -30.88
CA ALA A 279 -7.02 18.86 -30.55
C ALA A 279 -7.30 18.86 -29.03
N HIS A 280 -6.54 18.10 -28.22
CA HIS A 280 -6.84 17.84 -26.80
C HIS A 280 -5.76 18.34 -25.83
N LYS A 281 -4.84 19.19 -26.32
CA LYS A 281 -3.81 19.84 -25.49
C LYS A 281 -4.34 20.60 -24.26
N ALA A 282 -5.62 20.96 -24.26
CA ALA A 282 -6.29 21.73 -23.22
C ALA A 282 -6.51 20.93 -21.92
N ASP A 283 -6.73 19.61 -21.99
CA ASP A 283 -7.04 18.82 -20.79
C ASP A 283 -5.78 18.17 -20.18
N GLY A 284 -4.76 17.86 -21.00
CA GLY A 284 -3.41 17.52 -20.52
C GLY A 284 -3.28 16.23 -19.68
N VAL A 285 -4.32 15.40 -19.60
CA VAL A 285 -4.37 14.18 -18.79
C VAL A 285 -3.82 12.97 -19.54
N ASN A 286 -3.16 12.07 -18.81
CA ASN A 286 -2.85 10.72 -19.28
C ASN A 286 -2.80 9.72 -18.14
N VAL A 287 -2.73 8.42 -18.45
CA VAL A 287 -2.83 7.35 -17.44
C VAL A 287 -1.70 7.45 -16.40
N MET A 288 -0.45 7.72 -16.80
CA MET A 288 0.64 7.94 -15.83
C MET A 288 0.34 9.12 -14.90
N GLY A 289 -0.20 10.23 -15.41
CA GLY A 289 -0.54 11.41 -14.64
C GLY A 289 -1.69 11.15 -13.67
N ILE A 290 -2.69 10.37 -14.07
CA ILE A 290 -3.81 9.94 -13.20
C ILE A 290 -3.25 9.10 -12.05
N VAL A 291 -2.47 8.06 -12.35
CA VAL A 291 -1.88 7.16 -11.33
C VAL A 291 -0.91 7.91 -10.41
N SER A 292 -0.09 8.81 -10.96
CA SER A 292 0.84 9.65 -10.20
C SER A 292 0.11 10.58 -9.26
N GLU A 293 -0.99 11.19 -9.71
CA GLU A 293 -1.82 12.06 -8.88
C GLU A 293 -2.55 11.28 -7.80
N THR A 294 -3.03 10.07 -8.10
CA THR A 294 -3.59 9.15 -7.10
C THR A 294 -2.58 8.88 -5.99
N MET A 295 -1.35 8.49 -6.35
CA MET A 295 -0.30 8.19 -5.35
C MET A 295 0.19 9.44 -4.61
N ARG A 296 0.10 10.63 -5.21
CA ARG A 296 0.43 11.89 -4.55
C ARG A 296 -0.61 12.24 -3.48
N LEU A 297 -1.88 12.27 -3.86
CA LEU A 297 -2.96 12.72 -2.98
C LEU A 297 -3.33 11.66 -1.93
N HIS A 298 -3.22 10.38 -2.31
CA HIS A 298 -3.54 9.20 -1.50
C HIS A 298 -2.38 8.21 -1.46
N PRO A 299 -1.23 8.58 -0.87
CA PRO A 299 -0.04 7.73 -0.89
C PRO A 299 -0.31 6.40 -0.19
N PRO A 300 0.06 5.26 -0.82
CA PRO A 300 -0.16 3.93 -0.23
C PRO A 300 0.58 3.76 1.11
N SER A 301 1.70 4.48 1.30
CA SER A 301 2.44 4.58 2.55
C SER A 301 2.62 6.04 2.94
N LYS A 302 1.76 6.54 3.85
CA LYS A 302 1.82 7.91 4.38
C LYS A 302 3.11 8.19 5.19
N HIS A 303 3.61 7.16 5.87
CA HIS A 303 4.78 7.27 6.74
C HIS A 303 5.69 6.06 6.59
N ILE A 304 7.00 6.28 6.55
CA ILE A 304 8.01 5.21 6.57
C ILE A 304 8.76 5.26 7.91
N GLY A 305 8.54 4.26 8.76
CA GLY A 305 9.12 4.19 10.10
C GLY A 305 10.53 3.59 10.13
N ARG A 306 11.39 4.10 11.01
CA ARG A 306 12.69 3.53 11.39
C ARG A 306 12.88 3.65 12.90
N SER A 307 13.22 2.54 13.56
CA SER A 307 13.59 2.53 14.98
C SER A 307 15.05 2.98 15.12
N LYS A 308 15.27 4.18 15.64
CA LYS A 308 16.59 4.77 15.84
C LYS A 308 16.98 4.70 17.31
N MET A 309 18.28 4.59 17.59
CA MET A 309 18.81 4.73 18.94
C MET A 309 18.79 6.21 19.35
N LYS A 310 18.10 6.55 20.45
CA LYS A 310 18.01 7.92 20.98
C LYS A 310 19.38 8.47 21.32
N TRP A 311 20.24 7.66 21.94
CA TRP A 311 21.56 8.06 22.42
C TRP A 311 22.64 7.26 21.69
N ARG A 312 23.26 7.86 20.67
CA ARG A 312 24.35 7.22 19.90
C ARG A 312 25.55 6.81 20.77
N TRP A 313 25.74 7.46 21.91
CA TRP A 313 26.84 7.22 22.85
C TRP A 313 26.28 6.76 24.20
N CYS A 314 25.54 5.66 24.21
CA CYS A 314 25.14 5.01 25.46
C CYS A 314 26.04 3.79 25.67
N PRO A 315 26.90 3.77 26.72
CA PRO A 315 27.73 2.61 27.03
C PRO A 315 26.91 1.34 27.18
N SER A 316 27.37 0.22 26.61
CA SER A 316 26.61 -1.04 26.54
C SER A 316 26.13 -1.55 27.90
N PHE A 317 26.83 -1.24 28.99
CA PHE A 317 26.44 -1.64 30.35
C PHE A 317 25.18 -0.90 30.86
N LEU A 318 24.93 0.34 30.41
CA LEU A 318 23.71 1.09 30.75
C LEU A 318 22.50 0.62 29.93
N VAL A 319 22.74 0.07 28.73
CA VAL A 319 21.68 -0.42 27.83
C VAL A 319 20.90 -1.60 28.45
N ASN A 320 21.59 -2.46 29.20
CA ASN A 320 20.96 -3.59 29.88
C ASN A 320 20.17 -3.16 31.13
N TRP A 321 20.46 -1.99 31.70
CA TRP A 321 19.85 -1.50 32.93
C TRP A 321 18.64 -0.60 32.67
N ILE A 322 18.68 0.16 31.58
CA ILE A 322 17.64 1.11 31.18
C ILE A 322 16.88 0.45 30.02
N GLY A 323 15.69 -0.09 30.26
CA GLY A 323 14.95 -0.94 29.30
C GLY A 323 14.90 -0.37 27.86
N GLN A 324 14.81 -1.26 26.87
CA GLN A 324 15.00 -0.92 25.44
C GLN A 324 14.11 0.25 24.93
N ASP A 325 12.89 0.41 25.46
CA ASP A 325 11.97 1.49 25.09
C ASP A 325 12.45 2.90 25.49
N MET A 326 13.27 2.99 26.55
CA MET A 326 13.89 4.25 26.95
C MET A 326 15.01 4.68 25.99
N ILE A 327 15.65 3.73 25.30
CA ILE A 327 16.84 3.95 24.47
C ILE A 327 16.49 4.04 22.99
N LYS A 328 15.38 3.46 22.54
CA LYS A 328 14.94 3.50 21.15
C LYS A 328 13.83 4.53 20.92
N GLN A 329 13.80 5.09 19.71
CA GLN A 329 12.76 5.99 19.23
C GLN A 329 12.43 5.63 17.79
N THR A 330 11.16 5.31 17.53
CA THR A 330 10.67 5.23 16.16
C THR A 330 10.53 6.63 15.59
N LYS A 331 11.30 6.94 14.55
CA LYS A 331 11.11 8.14 13.72
C LYS A 331 10.32 7.76 12.47
N HIS A 332 9.56 8.71 11.93
CA HIS A 332 8.74 8.53 10.74
C HIS A 332 9.11 9.57 9.69
N ALA A 333 9.52 9.10 8.51
CA ALA A 333 9.57 9.92 7.33
C ALA A 333 8.12 10.20 6.88
N ASP A 334 7.71 11.46 6.92
CA ASP A 334 6.34 11.91 6.63
C ASP A 334 6.17 12.19 5.13
N ILE A 335 5.78 11.14 4.41
CA ILE A 335 5.62 11.17 2.95
C ILE A 335 4.37 11.94 2.57
N GLU A 336 3.29 11.81 3.35
CA GLU A 336 2.04 12.54 3.09
C GLU A 336 2.24 14.06 3.18
N LYS A 337 2.96 14.54 4.19
CA LYS A 337 3.28 15.96 4.33
C LYS A 337 4.14 16.48 3.17
N LEU A 338 5.15 15.70 2.74
CA LEU A 338 5.96 16.05 1.56
C LEU A 338 5.10 16.18 0.28
N LEU A 339 4.08 15.33 0.12
CA LEU A 339 3.21 15.31 -1.06
C LEU A 339 2.10 16.37 -1.03
N ARG A 340 2.02 17.15 0.05
CA ARG A 340 1.10 18.28 0.24
C ARG A 340 1.80 19.60 0.61
N CYS A 341 3.13 19.63 0.59
CA CYS A 341 3.88 20.85 0.90
C CYS A 341 3.77 21.90 -0.21
N GLU A 342 4.36 23.07 0.03
CA GLU A 342 4.18 24.30 -0.74
C GLU A 342 4.53 24.17 -2.23
N ILE A 343 5.37 23.19 -2.61
CA ILE A 343 5.74 22.96 -4.02
C ILE A 343 4.53 22.58 -4.89
N TRP A 344 3.48 22.01 -4.29
CA TRP A 344 2.28 21.56 -5.00
C TRP A 344 1.26 22.67 -5.25
N GLY A 345 1.50 23.87 -4.71
CA GLY A 345 0.65 25.04 -4.92
C GLY A 345 -0.55 25.12 -3.97
N PRO A 346 -1.39 26.17 -4.11
CA PRO A 346 -2.56 26.38 -3.25
C PRO A 346 -3.65 25.33 -3.44
N ASP A 347 -3.63 24.62 -4.55
CA ASP A 347 -4.56 23.57 -4.92
C ASP A 347 -3.98 22.16 -4.69
N ALA A 348 -3.03 22.03 -3.76
CA ALA A 348 -2.36 20.77 -3.42
C ALA A 348 -3.33 19.67 -2.95
N ASP A 349 -4.49 20.02 -2.40
CA ASP A 349 -5.50 19.05 -1.96
C ASP A 349 -6.49 18.65 -3.08
N GLU A 350 -6.41 19.28 -4.25
CA GLU A 350 -7.24 18.96 -5.41
C GLU A 350 -6.60 17.87 -6.27
N PHE A 351 -7.40 16.93 -6.75
CA PHE A 351 -6.97 15.90 -7.69
C PHE A 351 -6.81 16.49 -9.09
N LYS A 352 -5.57 16.78 -9.51
CA LYS A 352 -5.28 17.32 -10.85
C LYS A 352 -4.18 16.51 -11.56
N PRO A 353 -4.55 15.48 -12.34
CA PRO A 353 -3.60 14.67 -13.11
C PRO A 353 -2.69 15.47 -14.05
N ALA A 354 -3.18 16.59 -14.59
CA ALA A 354 -2.42 17.44 -15.52
C ALA A 354 -1.09 17.97 -14.93
N ARG A 355 -0.94 18.06 -13.59
CA ARG A 355 0.31 18.49 -12.94
C ARG A 355 1.52 17.64 -13.31
N HIS A 356 1.29 16.39 -13.70
CA HIS A 356 2.35 15.44 -14.05
C HIS A 356 2.76 15.51 -15.53
N ARG A 357 2.18 16.45 -16.29
CA ARG A 357 2.51 16.69 -17.70
C ARG A 357 3.97 17.16 -17.86
N PRO A 358 4.67 16.73 -18.92
CA PRO A 358 5.97 17.26 -19.30
C PRO A 358 5.87 18.76 -19.55
N GLY A 359 6.74 19.52 -18.89
CA GLY A 359 6.75 20.99 -18.94
C GLY A 359 6.05 21.64 -17.75
N GLU A 360 5.06 21.00 -17.14
CA GLU A 360 4.42 21.48 -15.90
C GLU A 360 5.06 20.85 -14.65
N SER A 361 5.44 19.57 -14.75
CA SER A 361 6.08 18.83 -13.66
C SER A 361 7.50 19.35 -13.39
N ARG A 362 7.69 19.95 -12.21
CA ARG A 362 8.98 20.46 -11.74
C ARG A 362 9.88 19.33 -11.21
N PRO A 363 11.21 19.48 -11.21
CA PRO A 363 12.12 18.49 -10.63
C PRO A 363 11.78 18.11 -9.19
N GLU A 364 11.33 19.08 -8.39
CA GLU A 364 10.92 18.90 -6.99
C GLU A 364 9.70 17.99 -6.87
N HIS A 365 8.72 18.13 -7.78
CA HIS A 365 7.54 17.25 -7.83
C HIS A 365 7.94 15.80 -8.07
N LYS A 366 8.86 15.56 -9.01
CA LYS A 366 9.35 14.21 -9.34
C LYS A 366 10.11 13.60 -8.17
N SER A 367 10.99 14.37 -7.54
CA SER A 367 11.73 13.95 -6.35
C SER A 367 10.81 13.63 -5.17
N ALA A 368 9.79 14.46 -4.94
CA ALA A 368 8.79 14.24 -3.90
C ALA A 368 7.98 12.97 -4.17
N LEU A 369 7.46 12.82 -5.39
CA LEU A 369 6.67 11.65 -5.79
C LEU A 369 7.47 10.35 -5.71
N ALA A 370 8.76 10.38 -6.04
CA ALA A 370 9.64 9.21 -5.91
C ALA A 370 9.71 8.67 -4.47
N CYS A 371 9.52 9.53 -3.46
CA CYS A 371 9.53 9.14 -2.05
C CYS A 371 8.32 8.29 -1.63
N VAL A 372 7.25 8.22 -2.45
CA VAL A 372 6.14 7.25 -2.26
C VAL A 372 6.68 5.81 -2.18
N PHE A 373 7.75 5.53 -2.92
CA PHE A 373 8.40 4.24 -2.97
C PHE A 373 9.56 4.08 -1.97
N GLY A 374 9.75 5.07 -1.09
CA GLY A 374 10.92 5.17 -0.22
C GLY A 374 12.19 5.61 -0.97
N HIS A 375 13.31 5.59 -0.26
CA HIS A 375 14.61 6.04 -0.76
C HIS A 375 15.74 5.13 -0.27
N GLY A 376 16.87 5.15 -0.97
CA GLY A 376 18.09 4.43 -0.58
C GLY A 376 18.04 2.91 -0.80
N PRO A 377 18.87 2.14 -0.08
CA PRO A 377 19.04 0.69 -0.31
C PRO A 377 17.78 -0.15 -0.12
N LEU A 378 16.80 0.35 0.64
CA LEU A 378 15.52 -0.32 0.90
C LEU A 378 14.34 0.27 0.12
N ARG A 379 14.60 1.05 -0.94
CA ARG A 379 13.57 1.55 -1.87
C ARG A 379 12.77 0.39 -2.47
N CYS A 380 11.49 0.61 -2.73
CA CYS A 380 10.61 -0.37 -3.35
C CYS A 380 11.17 -0.84 -4.70
N ILE A 381 11.36 -2.15 -4.80
CA ILE A 381 11.87 -2.84 -6.00
C ILE A 381 10.89 -2.77 -7.18
N ALA A 382 9.59 -2.60 -6.91
CA ALA A 382 8.55 -2.52 -7.94
C ALA A 382 8.26 -1.08 -8.37
N SER A 383 9.07 -0.09 -7.95
CA SER A 383 8.77 1.34 -8.18
C SER A 383 8.61 1.76 -9.64
N SER A 384 9.24 1.05 -10.59
CA SER A 384 9.07 1.27 -12.03
C SER A 384 7.95 0.44 -12.66
N TRP A 385 7.50 -0.63 -12.00
CA TRP A 385 6.51 -1.57 -12.55
C TRP A 385 5.10 -1.31 -11.99
N ALA A 386 5.02 -0.96 -10.71
CA ALA A 386 3.76 -0.80 -10.00
C ALA A 386 2.83 0.29 -10.57
N PRO A 387 3.30 1.50 -10.97
CA PRO A 387 2.42 2.51 -11.56
C PRO A 387 1.73 2.02 -12.84
N MET A 388 2.49 1.35 -13.71
CA MET A 388 1.98 0.76 -14.94
C MET A 388 0.95 -0.34 -14.65
N ALA A 389 1.24 -1.22 -13.69
CA ALA A 389 0.30 -2.24 -13.25
C ALA A 389 -1.01 -1.64 -12.69
N VAL A 390 -0.95 -0.55 -11.92
CA VAL A 390 -2.15 0.18 -11.47
C VAL A 390 -2.94 0.70 -12.67
N GLY A 391 -2.26 1.29 -13.65
CA GLY A 391 -2.89 1.80 -14.87
C GLY A 391 -3.63 0.70 -15.61
N VAL A 392 -2.98 -0.46 -15.82
CA VAL A 392 -3.57 -1.62 -16.50
C VAL A 392 -4.75 -2.18 -15.73
N ILE A 393 -4.61 -2.38 -14.41
CA ILE A 393 -5.70 -2.93 -13.59
C ILE A 393 -6.91 -1.99 -13.61
N SER A 394 -6.67 -0.69 -13.39
CA SER A 394 -7.75 0.31 -13.32
C SER A 394 -8.46 0.46 -14.67
N GLY A 395 -7.70 0.47 -15.77
CA GLY A 395 -8.24 0.58 -17.11
C GLY A 395 -9.16 -0.59 -17.46
N ILE A 396 -8.73 -1.83 -17.20
CA ILE A 396 -9.54 -3.03 -17.49
C ILE A 396 -10.75 -3.12 -16.56
N VAL A 397 -10.63 -2.73 -15.28
CA VAL A 397 -11.78 -2.65 -14.38
C VAL A 397 -12.83 -1.68 -14.92
N LEU A 398 -12.44 -0.47 -15.32
CA LEU A 398 -13.37 0.54 -15.87
C LEU A 398 -14.05 0.07 -17.15
N ASP A 399 -13.28 -0.52 -18.07
CA ASP A 399 -13.76 -1.02 -19.36
C ASP A 399 -14.73 -2.19 -19.22
N GLN A 400 -14.40 -3.16 -18.37
CA GLN A 400 -15.24 -4.33 -18.17
C GLN A 400 -16.49 -4.04 -17.35
N LEU A 401 -16.45 -3.13 -16.38
CA LEU A 401 -17.68 -2.73 -15.69
C LEU A 401 -18.67 -2.16 -16.70
N ASP A 402 -18.27 -1.21 -17.54
CA ASP A 402 -19.13 -0.64 -18.57
C ASP A 402 -19.60 -1.70 -19.59
N SER A 403 -18.69 -2.51 -20.11
CA SER A 403 -19.00 -3.53 -21.12
C SER A 403 -19.95 -4.61 -20.63
N ASN A 404 -19.95 -4.89 -19.32
CA ASN A 404 -20.86 -5.85 -18.69
C ASN A 404 -22.11 -5.19 -18.09
N GLY A 405 -22.34 -3.90 -18.35
CA GLY A 405 -23.50 -3.17 -17.85
C GLY A 405 -23.46 -3.02 -16.33
N TYR A 406 -22.32 -2.63 -15.77
CA TYR A 406 -22.18 -2.25 -14.36
C TYR A 406 -21.69 -0.81 -14.21
N VAL A 407 -22.19 -0.12 -13.20
CA VAL A 407 -21.82 1.25 -12.87
C VAL A 407 -21.30 1.35 -11.44
N VAL A 408 -20.23 2.11 -11.25
CA VAL A 408 -19.73 2.48 -9.92
C VAL A 408 -20.56 3.65 -9.39
N HIS A 409 -21.19 3.43 -8.24
CA HIS A 409 -21.84 4.49 -7.47
C HIS A 409 -20.90 4.96 -6.36
N ALA A 410 -20.56 6.24 -6.40
CA ALA A 410 -19.71 6.87 -5.40
C ALA A 410 -20.42 6.96 -4.04
N GLY A 411 -19.67 6.66 -2.98
CA GLY A 411 -20.07 6.97 -1.61
C GLY A 411 -19.68 8.40 -1.21
N GLN A 412 -19.74 8.70 0.09
CA GLN A 412 -19.56 10.05 0.61
C GLN A 412 -18.12 10.59 0.48
N ALA A 413 -17.13 9.71 0.56
CA ALA A 413 -15.72 10.07 0.52
C ALA A 413 -14.90 8.95 -0.13
N ILE A 414 -13.80 9.30 -0.77
CA ILE A 414 -12.83 8.33 -1.25
C ILE A 414 -12.09 7.74 -0.04
N GLY A 415 -12.21 6.42 0.12
CA GLY A 415 -11.58 5.72 1.22
C GLY A 415 -10.07 5.63 1.06
N SER A 416 -9.38 5.36 2.16
CA SER A 416 -7.99 4.92 2.14
C SER A 416 -7.95 3.40 2.30
N ARG A 417 -7.50 2.89 3.44
CA ARG A 417 -7.69 1.48 3.83
C ARG A 417 -9.11 1.19 4.30
N GLU A 418 -9.80 2.22 4.79
CA GLU A 418 -11.17 2.22 5.30
C GLU A 418 -11.88 3.46 4.72
N GLY A 419 -13.19 3.56 4.89
CA GLY A 419 -13.97 4.74 4.47
C GLY A 419 -14.64 4.61 3.11
N TRP A 420 -14.69 3.41 2.54
CA TRP A 420 -15.41 3.11 1.29
C TRP A 420 -16.90 2.83 1.53
N ASN A 421 -17.48 3.35 2.61
CA ASN A 421 -18.90 3.15 2.90
C ASN A 421 -19.75 3.72 1.76
N ASP A 422 -20.84 3.03 1.44
CA ASP A 422 -21.79 3.37 0.38
C ASP A 422 -21.25 3.31 -1.06
N TRP A 423 -19.94 3.06 -1.26
CA TRP A 423 -19.40 2.76 -2.58
C TRP A 423 -19.83 1.37 -3.03
N VAL A 424 -20.51 1.31 -4.17
CA VAL A 424 -21.06 0.05 -4.69
C VAL A 424 -20.95 -0.03 -6.21
N ILE A 425 -20.89 -1.26 -6.72
CA ILE A 425 -20.95 -1.57 -8.15
C ILE A 425 -22.31 -2.20 -8.41
N LYS A 426 -23.12 -1.61 -9.29
CA LYS A 426 -24.48 -2.07 -9.58
C LYS A 426 -24.65 -2.39 -11.06
N GLU A 427 -25.39 -3.43 -11.36
CA GLU A 427 -25.83 -3.73 -12.72
C GLU A 427 -26.79 -2.62 -13.20
N THR A 428 -26.57 -2.12 -14.41
CA THR A 428 -27.41 -1.13 -15.09
C THR A 428 -28.66 -1.83 -15.62
N GLN A 429 -29.83 -1.25 -15.37
CA GLN A 429 -31.12 -1.77 -15.87
C GLN A 429 -31.29 -1.59 -17.37
#